data_AF-F8AKD4-F1
#
_entry.id   AF-F8AKD4-F1
#
_cell.length_a   1.000
_cell.length_b   1.000
_cell.length_c   1.000
_cell.angle_alpha   90.00
_cell.angle_beta   90.00
_cell.angle_gamma   90.00
#
_symmetry.space_group_name_H-M   'P 1'
#
loop_
_entity.id
_entity.type
_entity.pdbx_description
1 polymer ?
#
loop_
_entity_poly.entity_id
_entity_poly.type
_entity_poly.pdbx_seq_one_letter_code
_entity_poly.pdbx_strand_id
1 'polypeptide(L)'
;MQNNLKNNLKMEKSERKRYTINDLFELAEKIENKDLRDKVINFIKNPLPTHKDIEDTHISLEDSPASIKWHHKYEGGLIEHILAVTKMALKMAEALEDVYGLNINKNLIIAGGLLHDIMKPQNYIENDETKKYDHIPNFHLEHLTLAVAELYKQGFPMELIKIVASHHGEYGAMKPDSIEGWLLHYADNIDASLNDIAIRICQARARDMGIDENEIYKAFTPLKLYEKRTKDGKEKLKDELNEIFGNTDEYDDEE
;
A
#
# COMPACT_ATOMS: atom_id res chain seq x y z
N MET A 1 9.61 28.54 -23.15
CA MET A 1 10.45 28.54 -21.93
C MET A 1 9.70 28.95 -20.65
N GLN A 2 8.97 30.07 -20.59
CA GLN A 2 8.24 30.48 -19.36
C GLN A 2 7.05 29.58 -18.97
N ASN A 3 6.34 28.97 -19.95
CA ASN A 3 5.26 28.01 -19.66
C ASN A 3 5.79 26.70 -19.05
N ASN A 4 6.91 26.16 -19.56
CA ASN A 4 7.53 24.96 -18.99
C ASN A 4 8.03 25.19 -17.56
N LEU A 5 8.59 26.36 -17.23
CA LEU A 5 8.98 26.68 -15.85
C LEU A 5 7.76 26.82 -14.92
N LYS A 6 6.66 27.44 -15.36
CA LYS A 6 5.43 27.55 -14.55
C LYS A 6 4.74 26.21 -14.35
N ASN A 7 4.79 25.31 -15.33
CA ASN A 7 4.23 23.95 -15.24
C ASN A 7 5.07 23.09 -14.29
N ASN A 8 6.40 23.13 -14.38
CA ASN A 8 7.28 22.44 -13.41
C ASN A 8 7.05 22.94 -11.98
N LEU A 9 6.88 24.25 -11.77
CA LEU A 9 6.57 24.83 -10.46
C LEU A 9 5.15 24.48 -9.93
N LYS A 10 4.18 24.21 -10.83
CA LYS A 10 2.83 23.74 -10.44
C LYS A 10 2.83 22.25 -10.11
N MET A 11 3.53 21.42 -10.88
CA MET A 11 3.71 20.00 -10.61
C MET A 11 4.50 19.75 -9.32
N GLU A 12 5.58 20.49 -9.06
CA GLU A 12 6.33 20.44 -7.78
C GLU A 12 5.44 20.78 -6.57
N LYS A 13 4.41 21.60 -6.75
CA LYS A 13 3.43 21.93 -5.70
C LYS A 13 2.34 20.88 -5.51
N SER A 14 2.17 19.96 -6.45
CA SER A 14 1.14 18.93 -6.42
C SER A 14 1.68 17.53 -6.15
N GLU A 15 2.97 17.33 -5.93
CA GLU A 15 3.51 15.99 -5.67
C GLU A 15 2.97 15.41 -4.35
N ARG A 16 2.45 14.17 -4.39
CA ARG A 16 1.93 13.54 -3.17
C ARG A 16 3.07 13.24 -2.20
N LYS A 17 2.76 13.24 -0.90
CA LYS A 17 3.68 12.69 0.10
C LYS A 17 3.95 11.21 -0.21
N ARG A 18 5.22 10.84 -0.36
CA ARG A 18 5.68 9.44 -0.32
C ARG A 18 6.04 9.05 1.11
N TYR A 19 5.72 7.82 1.46
CA TYR A 19 6.14 7.19 2.71
C TYR A 19 7.36 6.32 2.45
N THR A 20 8.15 6.10 3.50
CA THR A 20 9.40 5.35 3.45
C THR A 20 9.37 4.23 4.49
N ILE A 21 10.36 3.33 4.45
CA ILE A 21 10.54 2.33 5.53
C ILE A 21 10.67 2.98 6.92
N ASN A 22 11.11 4.23 7.02
CA ASN A 22 11.20 4.93 8.31
C ASN A 22 9.81 5.14 8.94
N ASP A 23 8.77 5.39 8.13
CA ASP A 23 7.40 5.50 8.65
C ASP A 23 6.90 4.15 9.21
N LEU A 24 7.39 3.02 8.66
CA LEU A 24 7.14 1.69 9.22
C LEU A 24 7.90 1.49 10.53
N PHE A 25 9.16 1.92 10.60
CA PHE A 25 9.94 1.87 11.85
C PHE A 25 9.32 2.70 12.96
N GLU A 26 8.78 3.88 12.68
CA GLU A 26 8.06 4.70 13.67
C GLU A 26 6.86 3.97 14.29
N LEU A 27 6.18 3.10 13.53
CA LEU A 27 5.14 2.23 14.08
C LEU A 27 5.74 1.05 14.84
N ALA A 28 6.78 0.41 14.30
CA ALA A 28 7.44 -0.73 14.94
C ALA A 28 8.01 -0.35 16.33
N GLU A 29 8.52 0.86 16.50
CA GLU A 29 9.03 1.36 17.78
C GLU A 29 7.97 1.42 18.88
N LYS A 30 6.68 1.41 18.53
CA LYS A 30 5.56 1.35 19.49
C LYS A 30 5.31 -0.07 20.04
N ILE A 31 5.97 -1.09 19.50
CA ILE A 31 5.92 -2.44 20.07
C ILE A 31 6.72 -2.43 21.37
N GLU A 32 6.05 -2.66 22.50
CA GLU A 32 6.65 -2.64 23.84
C GLU A 32 7.57 -3.85 24.09
N ASN A 33 7.19 -5.01 23.54
CA ASN A 33 8.01 -6.22 23.63
C ASN A 33 9.27 -6.05 22.76
N LYS A 34 10.42 -5.87 23.42
CA LYS A 34 11.70 -5.62 22.75
C LYS A 34 12.10 -6.74 21.77
N ASP A 35 11.96 -8.02 22.13
CA ASP A 35 12.34 -9.13 21.24
C ASP A 35 11.50 -9.12 19.95
N LEU A 36 10.17 -8.94 20.11
CA LEU A 36 9.27 -8.84 18.97
C LEU A 36 9.58 -7.60 18.12
N ARG A 37 9.79 -6.44 18.75
CA ARG A 37 10.15 -5.20 18.06
C ARG A 37 11.42 -5.37 17.23
N ASP A 38 12.48 -5.89 17.83
CA ASP A 38 13.77 -6.06 17.17
C ASP A 38 13.63 -7.04 15.99
N LYS A 39 12.88 -8.13 16.13
CA LYS A 39 12.55 -9.06 15.04
C LYS A 39 11.77 -8.39 13.90
N VAL A 40 10.71 -7.65 14.21
CA VAL A 40 9.89 -6.92 13.22
C VAL A 40 10.74 -5.91 12.46
N ILE A 41 11.53 -5.08 13.15
CA ILE A 41 12.42 -4.10 12.53
C ILE A 41 13.44 -4.77 11.61
N ASN A 42 14.07 -5.86 12.06
CA ASN A 42 15.04 -6.59 11.26
C ASN A 42 14.42 -7.20 10.01
N PHE A 43 13.19 -7.70 10.09
CA PHE A 43 12.50 -8.27 8.94
C PHE A 43 12.05 -7.20 7.94
N ILE A 44 11.56 -6.03 8.40
CA ILE A 44 11.26 -4.88 7.53
C ILE A 44 12.51 -4.39 6.79
N LYS A 45 13.69 -4.40 7.44
CA LYS A 45 14.96 -4.00 6.80
C LYS A 45 15.39 -4.93 5.66
N ASN A 46 15.02 -6.20 5.72
CA ASN A 46 15.43 -7.21 4.77
C ASN A 46 14.32 -8.24 4.55
N PRO A 47 13.21 -7.87 3.88
CA PRO A 47 12.06 -8.72 3.65
C PRO A 47 12.32 -9.68 2.47
N LEU A 48 13.46 -10.36 2.51
CA LEU A 48 13.90 -11.27 1.45
C LEU A 48 13.65 -12.72 1.85
N PRO A 49 13.05 -13.55 0.97
CA PRO A 49 12.94 -14.96 1.20
C PRO A 49 14.32 -15.61 1.21
N THR A 50 14.52 -16.57 2.10
CA THR A 50 15.81 -17.21 2.33
C THR A 50 15.98 -18.52 1.57
N HIS A 51 14.95 -18.94 0.82
CA HIS A 51 15.02 -20.14 0.00
C HIS A 51 15.86 -19.88 -1.25
N LYS A 52 16.83 -20.77 -1.52
CA LYS A 52 17.82 -20.60 -2.61
C LYS A 52 17.23 -20.49 -4.03
N ASP A 53 16.02 -21.02 -4.23
CA ASP A 53 15.35 -21.03 -5.53
C ASP A 53 14.45 -19.79 -5.73
N ILE A 54 14.45 -18.87 -4.76
CA ILE A 54 13.71 -17.62 -4.81
C ILE A 54 14.70 -16.50 -5.10
N GLU A 55 14.54 -15.90 -6.27
CA GLU A 55 15.29 -14.72 -6.68
C GLU A 55 14.63 -13.45 -6.11
N ASP A 56 15.46 -12.48 -5.73
CA ASP A 56 15.02 -11.15 -5.34
C ASP A 56 14.52 -10.40 -6.58
N THR A 57 13.30 -9.87 -6.51
CA THR A 57 12.71 -9.08 -7.59
C THR A 57 13.29 -7.66 -7.70
N HIS A 58 14.08 -7.25 -6.71
CA HIS A 58 14.72 -5.94 -6.60
C HIS A 58 13.74 -4.76 -6.51
N ILE A 59 12.45 -5.03 -6.29
CA ILE A 59 11.44 -4.01 -6.02
C ILE A 59 11.50 -3.68 -4.53
N SER A 60 11.78 -2.42 -4.20
CA SER A 60 11.79 -1.93 -2.83
C SER A 60 10.37 -1.88 -2.24
N LEU A 61 10.24 -1.82 -0.91
CA LEU A 61 8.93 -1.59 -0.28
C LEU A 61 8.36 -0.23 -0.67
N GLU A 62 9.23 0.78 -0.78
CA GLU A 62 8.89 2.14 -1.14
C GLU A 62 8.35 2.28 -2.55
N ASP A 63 8.73 1.38 -3.46
CA ASP A 63 8.33 1.42 -4.86
C ASP A 63 7.21 0.43 -5.16
N SER A 64 7.09 -0.65 -4.39
CA SER A 64 6.07 -1.68 -4.65
C SER A 64 4.63 -1.16 -4.59
N PRO A 65 3.77 -1.57 -5.53
CA PRO A 65 2.33 -1.48 -5.34
C PRO A 65 1.85 -2.50 -4.31
N ALA A 66 0.65 -2.33 -3.74
CA ALA A 66 0.03 -3.35 -2.91
C ALA A 66 -0.76 -4.39 -3.75
N SER A 67 -1.06 -4.09 -5.01
CA SER A 67 -1.74 -5.00 -5.95
C SER A 67 -1.34 -4.68 -7.38
N ILE A 68 -1.41 -5.63 -8.32
CA ILE A 68 -1.18 -5.31 -9.73
C ILE A 68 -2.39 -4.64 -10.39
N LYS A 69 -3.62 -5.01 -9.98
CA LYS A 69 -4.85 -4.62 -10.67
C LYS A 69 -5.85 -3.84 -9.83
N TRP A 70 -5.74 -3.93 -8.51
CA TRP A 70 -6.78 -3.47 -7.59
C TRP A 70 -6.28 -2.31 -6.73
N HIS A 71 -6.68 -2.27 -5.47
CA HIS A 71 -6.26 -1.28 -4.48
C HIS A 71 -4.74 -1.06 -4.45
N HIS A 72 -4.34 0.19 -4.26
CA HIS A 72 -2.94 0.58 -4.09
C HIS A 72 -2.01 0.09 -5.23
N LYS A 73 -2.54 -0.02 -6.47
CA LYS A 73 -1.80 -0.54 -7.65
C LYS A 73 -0.72 0.34 -8.26
N TYR A 74 -0.27 1.32 -7.51
CA TYR A 74 0.65 2.35 -7.96
C TYR A 74 1.90 2.31 -7.10
N GLU A 75 2.98 2.90 -7.61
CA GLU A 75 4.27 2.92 -6.97
C GLU A 75 4.20 3.44 -5.52
N GLY A 76 4.76 2.70 -4.56
CA GLY A 76 4.68 3.02 -3.13
C GLY A 76 3.30 2.87 -2.48
N GLY A 77 2.34 2.28 -3.21
CA GLY A 77 1.03 1.94 -2.68
C GLY A 77 1.10 0.92 -1.54
N LEU A 78 2.10 0.03 -1.53
CA LEU A 78 2.28 -0.97 -0.48
C LEU A 78 2.50 -0.36 0.91
N ILE A 79 3.43 0.59 1.04
CA ILE A 79 3.70 1.23 2.34
C ILE A 79 2.47 2.02 2.81
N GLU A 80 1.79 2.73 1.89
CA GLU A 80 0.54 3.42 2.23
C GLU A 80 -0.49 2.47 2.81
N HIS A 81 -0.69 1.32 2.16
CA HIS A 81 -1.60 0.27 2.59
C HIS A 81 -1.22 -0.28 3.98
N ILE A 82 0.03 -0.71 4.16
CA ILE A 82 0.55 -1.23 5.44
C ILE A 82 0.33 -0.23 6.58
N LEU A 83 0.65 1.05 6.36
CA LEU A 83 0.47 2.11 7.35
C LEU A 83 -1.01 2.33 7.67
N ALA A 84 -1.89 2.36 6.66
CA ALA A 84 -3.32 2.60 6.84
C ALA A 84 -3.97 1.44 7.61
N VAL A 85 -3.72 0.20 7.20
CA VAL A 85 -4.22 -1.01 7.87
C VAL A 85 -3.79 -1.05 9.33
N THR A 86 -2.50 -0.85 9.60
CA THR A 86 -1.97 -0.87 10.97
C THR A 86 -2.61 0.21 11.85
N LYS A 87 -2.72 1.44 11.34
CA LYS A 87 -3.30 2.57 12.09
C LYS A 87 -4.80 2.39 12.33
N MET A 88 -5.54 1.92 11.33
CA MET A 88 -6.97 1.66 11.48
C MET A 88 -7.23 0.54 12.48
N ALA A 89 -6.48 -0.56 12.41
CA ALA A 89 -6.61 -1.66 13.37
C ALA A 89 -6.34 -1.20 14.81
N LEU A 90 -5.32 -0.36 15.03
CA LEU A 90 -5.08 0.26 16.34
C LEU A 90 -6.25 1.13 16.82
N LYS A 91 -6.83 1.94 15.93
CA LYS A 91 -7.99 2.79 16.28
C LYS A 91 -9.25 1.99 16.57
N MET A 92 -9.47 0.89 15.85
CA MET A 92 -10.55 -0.04 16.18
C MET A 92 -10.32 -0.70 17.53
N ALA A 93 -9.08 -1.12 17.83
CA ALA A 93 -8.73 -1.69 19.13
C ALA A 93 -9.00 -0.70 20.28
N GLU A 94 -8.52 0.54 20.18
CA GLU A 94 -8.78 1.60 21.17
C GLU A 94 -10.30 1.77 21.44
N ALA A 95 -11.12 1.84 20.38
CA ALA A 95 -12.56 1.97 20.54
C ALA A 95 -13.21 0.76 21.25
N LEU A 96 -12.73 -0.46 20.98
CA LEU A 96 -13.24 -1.66 21.64
C LEU A 96 -12.79 -1.76 23.11
N GLU A 97 -11.55 -1.35 23.42
CA GLU A 97 -11.06 -1.27 24.80
C GLU A 97 -11.90 -0.27 25.61
N ASP A 98 -12.15 0.92 25.07
CA ASP A 98 -12.90 1.98 25.75
C ASP A 98 -14.36 1.58 26.03
N VAL A 99 -15.03 0.93 25.06
CA VAL A 99 -16.46 0.59 25.17
C VAL A 99 -16.69 -0.69 25.95
N TYR A 100 -15.85 -1.70 25.77
CA TYR A 100 -16.07 -3.05 26.30
C TYR A 100 -15.12 -3.44 27.43
N GLY A 101 -14.16 -2.58 27.81
CA GLY A 101 -13.19 -2.86 28.88
C GLY A 101 -12.23 -4.01 28.53
N LEU A 102 -11.93 -4.19 27.24
CA LEU A 102 -11.00 -5.21 26.76
C LEU A 102 -9.55 -4.81 27.03
N ASN A 103 -8.65 -5.79 27.01
CA ASN A 103 -7.21 -5.58 26.99
C ASN A 103 -6.66 -6.25 25.72
N ILE A 104 -6.56 -5.48 24.64
CA ILE A 104 -6.20 -5.99 23.31
C ILE A 104 -4.69 -5.90 23.13
N ASN A 105 -4.07 -6.93 22.56
CA ASN A 105 -2.63 -6.95 22.39
C ASN A 105 -2.18 -6.08 21.21
N LYS A 106 -1.94 -4.79 21.48
CA LYS A 106 -1.49 -3.81 20.47
C LYS A 106 -0.14 -4.16 19.84
N ASN A 107 0.73 -4.91 20.55
CA ASN A 107 1.99 -5.38 19.99
C ASN A 107 1.77 -6.34 18.80
N LEU A 108 0.76 -7.22 18.90
CA LEU A 108 0.39 -8.13 17.81
C LEU A 108 -0.30 -7.39 16.66
N ILE A 109 -1.12 -6.37 16.95
CA ILE A 109 -1.74 -5.54 15.90
C ILE A 109 -0.67 -4.80 15.10
N ILE A 110 0.29 -4.16 15.78
CA ILE A 110 1.37 -3.44 15.10
C ILE A 110 2.23 -4.41 14.29
N ALA A 111 2.69 -5.51 14.90
CA ALA A 111 3.53 -6.47 14.20
C ALA A 111 2.79 -7.13 13.03
N GLY A 112 1.52 -7.53 13.21
CA GLY A 112 0.71 -8.14 12.16
C GLY A 112 0.44 -7.16 11.01
N GLY A 113 0.06 -5.93 11.33
CA GLY A 113 -0.17 -4.88 10.35
C GLY A 113 1.07 -4.53 9.55
N LEU A 114 2.25 -4.48 10.17
CA LEU A 114 3.50 -4.20 9.45
C LEU A 114 3.96 -5.35 8.55
N LEU A 115 3.58 -6.59 8.85
CA LEU A 115 4.13 -7.78 8.22
C LEU A 115 3.16 -8.56 7.32
N HIS A 116 1.85 -8.27 7.36
CA HIS A 116 0.84 -9.06 6.63
C HIS A 116 1.11 -9.17 5.13
N ASP A 117 1.60 -8.10 4.52
CA ASP A 117 1.81 -7.95 3.09
C ASP A 117 3.26 -7.63 2.69
N ILE A 118 4.20 -7.71 3.65
CA ILE A 118 5.58 -7.24 3.48
C ILE A 118 6.34 -7.96 2.35
N MET A 119 5.89 -9.17 1.98
CA MET A 119 6.49 -10.00 0.95
C MET A 119 5.90 -9.79 -0.45
N LYS A 120 4.89 -8.93 -0.63
CA LYS A 120 4.30 -8.64 -1.95
C LYS A 120 5.32 -8.25 -3.04
N PRO A 121 6.36 -7.45 -2.78
CA PRO A 121 7.34 -7.09 -3.81
C PRO A 121 8.01 -8.31 -4.44
N GLN A 122 8.19 -9.39 -3.68
CA GLN A 122 8.83 -10.63 -4.12
C GLN A 122 8.00 -11.43 -5.13
N ASN A 123 6.76 -11.00 -5.38
CA ASN A 123 5.88 -11.60 -6.38
C ASN A 123 5.64 -10.70 -7.60
N TYR A 124 6.31 -9.55 -7.68
CA TYR A 124 6.10 -8.58 -8.75
C TYR A 124 7.35 -8.36 -9.59
N ILE A 125 7.15 -7.88 -10.80
CA ILE A 125 8.19 -7.34 -11.69
C ILE A 125 7.74 -5.96 -12.15
N GLU A 126 8.70 -5.10 -12.43
CA GLU A 126 8.47 -3.83 -13.10
C GLU A 126 9.04 -3.90 -14.52
N ASN A 127 8.27 -3.45 -15.50
CA ASN A 127 8.79 -3.26 -16.85
C ASN A 127 9.53 -1.91 -16.93
N ASP A 128 10.84 -1.94 -17.21
CA ASP A 128 11.70 -0.75 -17.20
C ASP A 128 11.24 0.37 -18.15
N GLU A 129 10.65 0.03 -19.28
CA GLU A 129 10.23 0.99 -20.32
C GLU A 129 8.89 1.64 -19.99
N THR A 130 7.94 0.85 -19.50
CA THR A 130 6.55 1.30 -19.28
C THR A 130 6.27 1.69 -17.84
N LYS A 131 7.16 1.34 -16.89
CA LYS A 131 6.97 1.52 -15.43
C LYS A 131 5.68 0.88 -14.91
N LYS A 132 5.26 -0.20 -15.58
CA LYS A 132 4.09 -1.00 -15.19
C LYS A 132 4.54 -2.22 -14.43
N TYR A 133 3.79 -2.52 -13.37
CA TYR A 133 3.97 -3.71 -12.58
C TYR A 133 3.19 -4.90 -13.14
N ASP A 134 3.75 -6.09 -13.03
CA ASP A 134 3.07 -7.36 -13.28
C ASP A 134 3.51 -8.41 -12.26
N HIS A 135 2.89 -9.59 -12.26
CA HIS A 135 3.35 -10.72 -11.48
C HIS A 135 4.60 -11.36 -12.11
N ILE A 136 5.48 -11.89 -11.26
CA ILE A 136 6.58 -12.75 -11.71
C ILE A 136 6.05 -13.92 -12.57
N PRO A 137 6.71 -14.28 -13.68
CA PRO A 137 6.26 -15.35 -14.57
C PRO A 137 6.63 -16.76 -14.07
N ASN A 138 7.58 -16.86 -13.14
CA ASN A 138 8.15 -18.12 -12.66
C ASN A 138 7.29 -18.78 -11.58
N PHE A 139 7.40 -20.11 -11.45
CA PHE A 139 6.76 -20.84 -10.35
C PHE A 139 7.38 -20.43 -9.01
N HIS A 140 6.60 -19.75 -8.18
CA HIS A 140 7.07 -19.12 -6.96
C HIS A 140 5.99 -19.22 -5.88
N LEU A 141 6.40 -19.23 -4.61
CA LEU A 141 5.44 -19.15 -3.50
C LEU A 141 4.81 -17.75 -3.48
N GLU A 142 3.51 -17.67 -3.29
CA GLU A 142 2.87 -16.37 -3.14
C GLU A 142 3.26 -15.68 -1.81
N HIS A 143 3.18 -14.35 -1.77
CA HIS A 143 3.65 -13.48 -0.68
C HIS A 143 3.27 -13.93 0.72
N LEU A 144 2.04 -14.41 0.93
CA LEU A 144 1.55 -14.82 2.23
C LEU A 144 2.22 -16.13 2.68
N THR A 145 2.32 -17.11 1.79
CA THR A 145 3.05 -18.36 2.03
C THR A 145 4.53 -18.07 2.29
N LEU A 146 5.14 -17.12 1.56
CA LEU A 146 6.50 -16.66 1.82
C LEU A 146 6.65 -16.04 3.20
N ALA A 147 5.76 -15.11 3.56
CA ALA A 147 5.78 -14.45 4.85
C ALA A 147 5.66 -15.48 5.98
N VAL A 148 4.70 -16.41 5.89
CA VAL A 148 4.51 -17.46 6.90
C VAL A 148 5.76 -18.35 7.02
N ALA A 149 6.37 -18.77 5.91
CA ALA A 149 7.56 -19.59 5.94
C ALA A 149 8.74 -18.88 6.63
N GLU A 150 8.97 -17.61 6.30
CA GLU A 150 10.05 -16.82 6.90
C GLU A 150 9.81 -16.50 8.38
N LEU A 151 8.58 -16.11 8.75
CA LEU A 151 8.23 -15.84 10.14
C LEU A 151 8.37 -17.09 11.01
N TYR A 152 7.95 -18.25 10.50
CA TYR A 152 8.10 -19.53 11.19
C TYR A 152 9.58 -19.89 11.36
N LYS A 153 10.38 -19.78 10.30
CA LYS A 153 11.82 -20.06 10.33
C LYS A 153 12.57 -19.15 11.31
N GLN A 154 12.20 -17.87 11.39
CA GLN A 154 12.85 -16.88 12.25
C GLN A 154 12.33 -16.91 13.70
N GLY A 155 11.39 -17.81 14.03
CA GLY A 155 10.88 -17.98 15.39
C GLY A 155 10.09 -16.78 15.89
N PHE A 156 9.25 -16.20 15.03
CA PHE A 156 8.23 -15.23 15.47
C PHE A 156 7.15 -15.94 16.31
N PRO A 157 6.43 -15.20 17.19
CA PRO A 157 5.35 -15.76 17.98
C PRO A 157 4.27 -16.44 17.10
N MET A 158 3.75 -17.57 17.55
CA MET A 158 2.76 -18.35 16.79
C MET A 158 1.48 -17.54 16.54
N GLU A 159 1.06 -16.73 17.51
CA GLU A 159 -0.09 -15.85 17.41
C GLU A 159 0.07 -14.83 16.27
N LEU A 160 1.27 -14.27 16.11
CA LEU A 160 1.58 -13.34 15.02
C LEU A 160 1.59 -14.06 13.67
N ILE A 161 2.23 -15.22 13.57
CA ILE A 161 2.24 -16.03 12.35
C ILE A 161 0.81 -16.34 11.93
N LYS A 162 -0.06 -16.69 12.88
CA LYS A 162 -1.47 -16.98 12.62
C LYS A 162 -2.25 -15.75 12.16
N ILE A 163 -2.01 -14.59 12.78
CA ILE A 163 -2.60 -13.32 12.36
C ILE A 163 -2.23 -13.00 10.91
N VAL A 164 -0.94 -13.06 10.57
CA VAL A 164 -0.45 -12.85 9.20
C VAL A 164 -1.10 -13.88 8.28
N ALA A 165 -1.01 -15.17 8.57
CA ALA A 165 -1.54 -16.26 7.74
C ALA A 165 -3.06 -16.20 7.47
N SER A 166 -3.83 -15.51 8.31
CA SER A 166 -5.28 -15.47 8.24
C SER A 166 -5.88 -14.11 7.90
N HIS A 167 -5.07 -13.08 7.66
CA HIS A 167 -5.58 -11.71 7.51
C HIS A 167 -6.54 -11.53 6.33
N HIS A 168 -6.43 -12.34 5.26
CA HIS A 168 -7.41 -12.35 4.16
C HIS A 168 -8.80 -12.92 4.54
N GLY A 169 -8.93 -13.55 5.72
CA GLY A 169 -10.19 -14.04 6.27
C GLY A 169 -10.97 -14.94 5.33
N GLU A 170 -12.17 -14.50 4.94
CA GLU A 170 -13.06 -15.31 4.08
C GLU A 170 -12.50 -15.55 2.68
N TYR A 171 -11.52 -14.75 2.24
CA TYR A 171 -10.84 -14.88 0.96
C TYR A 171 -9.53 -15.66 1.07
N GLY A 172 -9.11 -16.03 2.28
CA GLY A 172 -7.88 -16.77 2.56
C GLY A 172 -8.10 -18.27 2.83
N ALA A 173 -7.00 -19.00 2.97
CA ALA A 173 -7.04 -20.42 3.35
C ALA A 173 -7.42 -20.63 4.83
N MET A 174 -7.29 -19.60 5.66
CA MET A 174 -7.61 -19.62 7.09
C MET A 174 -8.32 -18.32 7.48
N LYS A 175 -9.28 -18.43 8.39
CA LYS A 175 -9.95 -17.27 9.01
C LYS A 175 -9.24 -16.86 10.29
N PRO A 176 -9.25 -15.56 10.66
CA PRO A 176 -8.78 -15.12 11.96
C PRO A 176 -9.56 -15.79 13.08
N ASP A 177 -8.90 -16.08 14.19
CA ASP A 177 -9.53 -16.63 15.39
C ASP A 177 -9.14 -15.88 16.67
N SER A 178 -8.55 -14.70 16.52
CA SER A 178 -8.31 -13.72 17.59
C SER A 178 -8.96 -12.37 17.25
N ILE A 179 -9.18 -11.53 18.26
CA ILE A 179 -9.70 -10.18 18.07
C ILE A 179 -8.72 -9.38 17.21
N GLU A 180 -7.42 -9.45 17.50
CA GLU A 180 -6.37 -8.76 16.75
C GLU A 180 -6.35 -9.15 15.27
N GLY A 181 -6.51 -10.44 14.98
CA GLY A 181 -6.58 -10.94 13.61
C GLY A 181 -7.83 -10.47 12.87
N TRP A 182 -8.99 -10.46 13.53
CA TRP A 182 -10.22 -9.90 12.96
C TRP A 182 -10.12 -8.40 12.72
N LEU A 183 -9.50 -7.65 13.64
CA LEU A 183 -9.29 -6.21 13.48
C LEU A 183 -8.40 -5.91 12.27
N LEU A 184 -7.32 -6.67 12.07
CA LEU A 184 -6.48 -6.52 10.88
C LEU A 184 -7.22 -6.90 9.60
N HIS A 185 -7.96 -8.00 9.60
CA HIS A 185 -8.79 -8.41 8.46
C HIS A 185 -9.79 -7.32 8.05
N TYR A 186 -10.50 -6.73 9.01
CA TYR A 186 -11.45 -5.67 8.70
C TYR A 186 -10.76 -4.37 8.28
N ALA A 187 -9.62 -4.03 8.87
CA ALA A 187 -8.84 -2.86 8.45
C ALA A 187 -8.35 -2.99 7.00
N ASP A 188 -7.77 -4.14 6.65
CA ASP A 188 -7.33 -4.50 5.31
C ASP A 188 -8.48 -4.34 4.29
N ASN A 189 -9.62 -4.99 4.54
CA ASN A 189 -10.77 -4.91 3.65
C ASN A 189 -11.31 -3.49 3.48
N ILE A 190 -11.36 -2.69 4.55
CA ILE A 190 -11.86 -1.31 4.49
C ILE A 190 -10.92 -0.46 3.63
N ASP A 191 -9.60 -0.56 3.86
CA ASP A 191 -8.59 0.17 3.09
C ASP A 191 -8.66 -0.20 1.61
N ALA A 192 -8.57 -1.51 1.32
CA ALA A 192 -8.59 -2.06 -0.02
C ALA A 192 -9.87 -1.69 -0.77
N SER A 193 -11.03 -1.84 -0.14
CA SER A 193 -12.32 -1.55 -0.79
C SER A 193 -12.47 -0.06 -1.12
N LEU A 194 -12.09 0.82 -0.19
CA LEU A 194 -12.23 2.26 -0.41
C LEU A 194 -11.22 2.75 -1.46
N ASN A 195 -9.99 2.22 -1.44
CA ASN A 195 -8.98 2.56 -2.43
C ASN A 195 -9.35 2.03 -3.82
N ASP A 196 -9.95 0.84 -3.97
CA ASP A 196 -10.41 0.32 -5.27
C ASP A 196 -11.45 1.23 -5.92
N ILE A 197 -12.41 1.73 -5.13
CA ILE A 197 -13.39 2.73 -5.60
C ILE A 197 -12.66 3.99 -6.10
N ALA A 198 -11.70 4.46 -5.32
CA ALA A 198 -10.95 5.67 -5.62
C ALA A 198 -10.05 5.52 -6.86
N ILE A 199 -9.45 4.36 -7.07
CA ILE A 199 -8.70 4.02 -8.29
C ILE A 199 -9.61 4.14 -9.49
N ARG A 200 -10.78 3.51 -9.50
CA ARG A 200 -11.72 3.58 -10.64
C ARG A 200 -12.09 5.02 -11.00
N ILE A 201 -12.15 5.90 -10.00
CA ILE A 201 -12.37 7.33 -10.20
C ILE A 201 -11.16 7.99 -10.87
N CYS A 202 -9.94 7.70 -10.42
CA CYS A 202 -8.71 8.16 -11.07
C CYS A 202 -8.62 7.69 -12.52
N GLN A 203 -8.86 6.41 -12.78
CA GLN A 203 -8.82 5.85 -14.12
C GLN A 203 -9.86 6.51 -15.04
N ALA A 204 -11.03 6.84 -14.52
CA ALA A 204 -12.03 7.58 -15.27
C ALA A 204 -11.57 9.02 -15.61
N ARG A 205 -10.87 9.70 -14.70
CA ARG A 205 -10.30 11.03 -14.96
C ARG A 205 -9.13 10.98 -15.92
N ALA A 206 -8.23 10.01 -15.78
CA ALA A 206 -7.13 9.78 -16.71
C ALA A 206 -7.66 9.60 -18.15
N ARG A 207 -8.67 8.74 -18.33
CA ARG A 207 -9.35 8.55 -19.63
C ARG A 207 -10.03 9.81 -20.16
N ASP A 208 -10.68 10.58 -19.30
CA ASP A 208 -11.34 11.84 -19.70
C ASP A 208 -10.34 12.89 -20.24
N MET A 209 -9.05 12.74 -19.92
CA MET A 209 -7.97 13.67 -20.24
C MET A 209 -6.95 13.10 -21.23
N GLY A 210 -7.04 11.80 -21.57
CA GLY A 210 -6.08 11.14 -22.45
C GLY A 210 -4.70 10.87 -21.84
N ILE A 211 -4.55 10.93 -20.51
CA ILE A 211 -3.27 10.74 -19.82
C ILE A 211 -3.14 9.34 -19.20
N ASP A 212 -1.90 8.92 -18.91
CA ASP A 212 -1.66 7.72 -18.11
C ASP A 212 -2.11 7.96 -16.65
N GLU A 213 -2.77 6.97 -16.05
CA GLU A 213 -3.28 7.06 -14.67
C GLU A 213 -2.17 7.24 -13.63
N ASN A 214 -0.94 6.81 -13.93
CA ASN A 214 0.22 7.00 -13.06
C ASN A 214 0.61 8.47 -12.89
N GLU A 215 0.33 9.33 -13.87
CA GLU A 215 0.55 10.77 -13.74
C GLU A 215 -0.34 11.37 -12.64
N ILE A 216 -1.58 10.87 -12.53
CA ILE A 216 -2.47 11.23 -11.43
C ILE A 216 -1.92 10.71 -10.11
N TYR A 217 -1.41 9.47 -10.06
CA TYR A 217 -0.89 8.87 -8.84
C TYR A 217 0.38 9.55 -8.32
N LYS A 218 1.18 10.18 -9.19
CA LYS A 218 2.33 11.01 -8.76
C LYS A 218 1.89 12.27 -8.02
N ALA A 219 0.77 12.87 -8.42
CA ALA A 219 0.26 14.09 -7.78
C ALA A 219 -0.68 13.81 -6.59
N PHE A 220 -1.52 12.78 -6.69
CA PHE A 220 -2.55 12.51 -5.70
C PHE A 220 -2.62 11.04 -5.36
N THR A 221 -2.80 10.72 -4.07
CA THR A 221 -3.30 9.39 -3.73
C THR A 221 -4.73 9.26 -4.28
N PRO A 222 -5.17 8.06 -4.71
CA PRO A 222 -6.52 7.89 -5.23
C PRO A 222 -7.61 8.37 -4.27
N LEU A 223 -7.46 8.08 -2.97
CA LEU A 223 -8.39 8.55 -1.95
C LEU A 223 -8.45 10.08 -1.87
N LYS A 224 -7.34 10.78 -2.05
CA LYS A 224 -7.33 12.25 -2.08
C LYS A 224 -8.08 12.78 -3.30
N LEU A 225 -7.92 12.14 -4.46
CA LEU A 225 -8.69 12.49 -5.65
C LEU A 225 -10.19 12.23 -5.45
N TYR A 226 -10.54 11.12 -4.80
CA TYR A 226 -11.93 10.79 -4.49
C TYR A 226 -12.56 11.78 -3.50
N GLU A 227 -11.81 12.22 -2.48
CA GLU A 227 -12.25 13.27 -1.57
C GLU A 227 -12.59 14.57 -2.33
N LYS A 228 -11.67 15.03 -3.19
CA LYS A 228 -11.87 16.22 -4.04
C LYS A 228 -13.10 16.08 -4.93
N ARG A 229 -13.25 14.95 -5.62
CA ARG A 229 -14.45 14.66 -6.43
C ARG A 229 -15.74 14.79 -5.60
N THR A 230 -15.72 14.30 -4.37
CA THR A 230 -16.90 14.29 -3.50
C THR A 230 -17.25 15.70 -3.01
N LYS A 231 -16.24 16.52 -2.70
CA LYS A 231 -16.43 17.89 -2.20
C LYS A 231 -16.73 18.90 -3.30
N ASP A 232 -15.97 18.87 -4.38
CA ASP A 232 -15.97 19.91 -5.41
C ASP A 232 -16.83 19.54 -6.63
N GLY A 233 -17.15 18.25 -6.77
CA GLY A 233 -17.88 17.70 -7.91
C GLY A 233 -16.97 17.30 -9.06
N LYS A 234 -17.55 16.58 -10.03
CA LYS A 234 -16.80 16.00 -11.16
C LYS A 234 -16.16 17.06 -12.05
N GLU A 235 -16.92 18.06 -12.48
CA GLU A 235 -16.46 19.02 -13.50
C GLU A 235 -15.35 19.92 -12.95
N LYS A 236 -15.49 20.45 -11.72
CA LYS A 236 -14.43 21.24 -11.09
C LYS A 236 -13.14 20.47 -10.90
N LEU A 237 -13.23 19.19 -10.50
CA LEU A 237 -12.05 18.34 -10.40
C LEU A 237 -11.41 18.15 -11.78
N LYS A 238 -12.22 17.98 -12.83
CA LYS A 238 -11.70 17.82 -14.19
C LYS A 238 -10.98 19.08 -14.66
N ASP A 239 -11.52 20.26 -14.38
CA ASP A 239 -10.88 21.55 -14.66
C ASP A 239 -9.54 21.68 -13.90
N GLU A 240 -9.50 21.35 -12.60
CA GLU A 240 -8.28 21.36 -11.79
C GLU A 240 -7.21 20.42 -12.38
N LEU A 241 -7.60 19.19 -12.73
CA LEU A 241 -6.67 18.23 -13.33
C LEU A 241 -6.19 18.68 -14.71
N ASN A 242 -7.05 19.27 -15.53
CA ASN A 242 -6.65 19.87 -16.81
C ASN A 242 -5.68 21.03 -16.62
N GLU A 243 -5.83 21.84 -15.57
CA GLU A 243 -4.85 22.89 -15.28
C GLU A 243 -3.48 22.35 -14.84
N ILE A 244 -3.45 21.16 -14.23
CA ILE A 244 -2.22 20.50 -13.77
C ILE A 244 -1.55 19.74 -14.92
N PHE A 245 -2.32 18.99 -15.70
CA PHE A 245 -1.81 18.01 -16.67
C PHE A 245 -2.10 18.36 -18.15
N GLY A 246 -3.05 19.26 -18.43
CA GLY A 246 -3.66 19.49 -19.75
C GLY A 246 -2.85 20.31 -20.75
N ASN A 247 -1.53 20.42 -20.59
CA ASN A 247 -0.63 21.02 -21.59
C ASN A 247 0.43 20.00 -22.05
N THR A 248 -0.02 18.83 -22.48
CA THR A 248 0.86 17.81 -23.08
C THR A 248 0.68 17.61 -24.58
N ASP A 249 -0.36 18.18 -25.22
CA ASP A 249 -0.55 18.13 -26.68
C ASP A 249 -0.93 19.50 -27.28
N GLU A 250 0.04 20.41 -27.37
CA GLU A 250 0.06 21.45 -28.42
C GLU A 250 1.40 21.33 -29.15
N TYR A 251 1.56 20.28 -29.98
CA TYR A 251 2.54 20.26 -31.06
C TYR A 251 1.89 19.68 -32.33
N ASP A 252 1.95 20.51 -33.36
CA ASP A 252 1.95 20.23 -34.81
C ASP A 252 0.65 19.75 -35.46
N ASP A 253 -0.34 20.65 -35.55
CA ASP A 253 -1.10 20.83 -36.79
C ASP A 253 -0.62 22.13 -37.47
N GLU A 254 0.58 22.09 -38.07
CA GLU A 254 0.94 23.02 -39.15
C GLU A 254 0.76 22.27 -40.49
N GLU A 255 -0.39 22.49 -41.14
CA GLU A 255 -0.55 22.42 -42.61
C GLU A 255 -0.42 23.82 -43.23
#